data_AF-A0A1J1LGG5-F1
#
_entry.id   AF-A0A1J1LGG5-F1
#
_cell.length_a   1.000
_cell.length_b   1.000
_cell.length_c   1.000
_cell.angle_alpha   90.00
_cell.angle_beta   90.00
_cell.angle_gamma   90.00
#
_symmetry.space_group_name_H-M   'P 1'
#
loop_
_entity.id
_entity.type
_entity.pdbx_description
1 polymer ?
#
loop_
_entity_poly.entity_id
_entity_poly.type
_entity_poly.pdbx_seq_one_letter_code
_entity_poly.pdbx_strand_id
1 'polypeptide(L)' 'MILQIIEWHENGVDFTDAFHLASSHHCLEFYTFDEKFIKKSQSLSISTVKHPDL' A
#
# COMPACT_ATOMS: atom_id res chain seq x y z
N MET A 1 2.27 7.05 11.37
CA MET A 1 1.82 7.28 9.97
C MET A 1 2.92 7.92 9.13
N ILE A 2 3.31 9.19 9.34
CA ILE A 2 4.32 9.86 8.48
C ILE A 2 5.69 9.15 8.47
N LEU A 3 6.21 8.72 9.62
CA LEU A 3 7.48 7.97 9.70
C LEU A 3 7.46 6.68 8.88
N GLN A 4 6.37 5.91 8.93
CA GLN A 4 6.21 4.65 8.18
C GLN A 4 6.14 4.90 6.67
N ILE A 5 5.49 5.98 6.25
CA ILE A 5 5.43 6.38 4.84
C ILE A 5 6.84 6.69 4.32
N ILE A 6 7.64 7.42 5.11
CA ILE A 6 9.03 7.73 4.77
C ILE A 6 9.86 6.46 4.70
N GLU A 7 9.77 5.58 5.71
CA GLU A 7 10.49 4.31 5.74
C GLU A 7 10.19 3.44 4.51
N TRP A 8 8.91 3.26 4.15
CA TRP A 8 8.54 2.52 2.95
C TRP A 8 9.06 3.18 1.68
N HIS A 9 9.02 4.51 1.60
CA HIS A 9 9.53 5.23 0.44
C HIS A 9 11.05 5.08 0.28
N GLU A 10 11.81 5.18 1.38
CA GLU A 10 13.26 4.93 1.40
C GLU A 10 13.61 3.50 0.97
N ASN A 11 12.71 2.53 1.22
CA ASN A 11 12.84 1.14 0.78
C ASN A 11 12.30 0.87 -0.65
N GLY A 12 11.95 1.91 -1.43
CA GLY A 12 11.64 1.80 -2.86
C GLY A 12 10.15 1.75 -3.24
N VAL A 13 9.27 1.99 -2.28
CA VAL A 13 7.83 2.19 -2.52
C VAL A 13 7.61 3.60 -3.05
N ASP A 14 6.68 3.82 -3.98
CA ASP A 14 6.34 5.19 -4.36
C ASP A 14 5.75 5.93 -3.15
N PHE A 15 6.05 7.21 -2.97
CA PHE A 15 5.54 7.96 -1.83
C PHE A 15 4.01 7.95 -1.78
N THR A 16 3.36 8.03 -2.94
CA THR A 16 1.91 8.04 -3.07
C THR A 16 1.31 6.69 -2.66
N ASP A 17 1.93 5.59 -3.10
CA ASP A 17 1.56 4.23 -2.71
C ASP A 17 1.70 4.02 -1.21
N ALA A 18 2.83 4.45 -0.63
CA ALA A 18 3.09 4.38 0.80
C ALA A 18 2.07 5.20 1.61
N PHE A 19 1.74 6.40 1.13
CA PHE A 19 0.75 7.28 1.76
C PHE A 19 -0.66 6.67 1.73
N HIS A 20 -1.10 6.15 0.58
CA HIS A 20 -2.39 5.49 0.44
C HIS A 20 -2.49 4.26 1.33
N LEU A 21 -1.45 3.41 1.35
CA LEU A 21 -1.42 2.20 2.16
C LEU A 21 -1.47 2.51 3.67
N ALA A 22 -0.74 3.54 4.12
CA ALA A 22 -0.75 3.93 5.53
C ALA A 22 -2.10 4.55 5.94
N SER A 23 -2.72 5.32 5.04
CA SER A 23 -4.03 5.93 5.29
C SER A 23 -5.14 4.89 5.37
N SER A 24 -5.02 3.77 4.65
CA SER A 24 -5.98 2.67 4.65
C SER A 24 -5.78 1.61 5.74
N HIS A 25 -4.97 1.87 6.77
CA HIS A 25 -4.68 0.89 7.82
C HIS A 25 -5.92 0.35 8.57
N HIS A 26 -7.04 1.08 8.50
CA HIS A 26 -8.31 0.70 9.11
C HIS A 26 -9.12 -0.30 8.25
N CYS A 27 -8.70 -0.53 7.01
CA CYS A 27 -9.32 -1.46 6.08
C CYS A 27 -8.59 -2.80 6.10
N LEU A 28 -9.34 -3.90 6.03
CA LEU A 28 -8.77 -5.24 5.83
C LEU A 28 -8.28 -5.44 4.40
N GLU A 29 -8.95 -4.80 3.43
CA GLU A 29 -8.68 -4.93 2.00
C GLU A 29 -8.64 -3.55 1.34
N PHE A 30 -7.66 -3.33 0.47
CA PHE A 30 -7.51 -2.14 -0.37
C PHE A 30 -7.57 -2.56 -1.83
N TYR A 31 -8.56 -2.07 -2.55
CA TYR A 31 -8.72 -2.41 -3.96
C TYR A 31 -8.11 -1.34 -4.86
N THR A 32 -7.29 -1.76 -5.82
CA THR A 32 -6.67 -0.88 -6.81
C THR A 32 -6.51 -1.60 -8.14
N PHE A 33 -6.57 -0.85 -9.24
CA PHE A 33 -6.23 -1.36 -10.57
C PHE A 33 -4.72 -1.28 -10.87
N ASP A 34 -3.93 -0.67 -9.98
CA ASP A 34 -2.47 -0.60 -10.14
C ASP A 34 -1.81 -1.92 -9.71
N GLU A 35 -1.47 -2.75 -10.69
CA GLU A 35 -0.77 -4.02 -10.48
C GLU A 35 0.61 -3.87 -9.82
N LYS A 36 1.32 -2.76 -10.07
CA LYS A 36 2.63 -2.52 -9.46
C LYS A 36 2.45 -2.24 -7.98
N PHE A 37 1.44 -1.46 -7.61
CA PHE A 37 1.13 -1.20 -6.22
C PHE A 37 0.69 -2.48 -5.48
N ILE A 38 -0.16 -3.32 -6.11
CA ILE A 38 -0.52 -4.64 -5.57
C ILE A 38 0.73 -5.46 -5.24
N LYS A 39 1.69 -5.56 -6.18
CA LYS A 39 2.92 -6.36 -5.97
C LYS A 39 3.82 -5.78 -4.88
N LYS A 40 4.00 -4.46 -4.84
CA LYS A 40 4.89 -3.79 -3.88
C LYS A 40 4.37 -3.79 -2.44
N SER A 41 3.06 -3.85 -2.25
CA SER A 41 2.41 -3.70 -0.94
C SER A 41 2.27 -5.00 -0.15
N GLN A 42 2.45 -6.16 -0.78
CA GLN A 42 2.23 -7.50 -0.20
C GLN A 42 2.98 -7.78 1.12
N SER A 43 4.11 -7.12 1.36
CA SER A 43 4.93 -7.32 2.56
C SER A 43 4.98 -6.11 3.50
N LEU A 44 4.17 -5.07 3.25
CA LEU A 44 4.28 -3.79 3.95
C LEU A 44 3.21 -3.59 5.01
N SER A 45 2.00 -4.10 4.77
CA SER A 45 0.85 -3.85 5.65
C SER A 45 0.06 -5.14 5.92
N ILE A 46 -0.68 -5.10 7.02
CA ILE A 46 -1.74 -6.06 7.35
C ILE A 46 -2.94 -5.96 6.41
N SER A 47 -3.19 -4.77 5.84
CA SER A 47 -4.22 -4.56 4.83
C SER A 47 -3.78 -5.22 3.53
N THR A 48 -4.61 -6.11 2.98
CA THR A 48 -4.28 -6.78 1.72
C THR A 48 -4.66 -5.89 0.55
N VAL A 49 -3.69 -5.53 -0.31
CA VAL A 49 -3.96 -4.79 -1.54
C VAL A 49 -4.26 -5.77 -2.67
N LYS A 50 -5.39 -5.60 -3.37
CA LYS A 50 -5.87 -6.54 -4.37
C LYS A 50 -6.44 -5.84 -5.60
N HIS A 51 -6.50 -6.57 -6.70
CA HIS A 51 -7.26 -6.16 -7.87
C HIS A 51 -8.76 -6.37 -7.60
N PRO A 52 -9.67 -5.49 -8.05
CA PRO A 52 -11.10 -5.75 -8.00
C PRO A 52 -11.47 -6.93 -8.92
N ASP A 53 -12.20 -7.91 -8.41
CA ASP A 53 -12.84 -8.93 -9.25
C ASP A 53 -14.15 -8.33 -9.80
N LEU A 54 -14.21 -8.11 -11.11
CA LEU A 54 -15.39 -7.59 -11.83
C LEU A 54 -16.27 -8.73 -12.35
#